data_AF-A0A7S1IMH0-F1
#
_entry.id   AF-A0A7S1IMH0-F1
#
_cell.length_a   1.000
_cell.length_b   1.000
_cell.length_c   1.000
_cell.angle_alpha   90.00
_cell.angle_beta   90.00
_cell.angle_gamma   90.00
#
_symmetry.space_group_name_H-M   'P 1'
#
loop_
_entity.id
_entity.type
_entity.pdbx_description
1 polymer ?
#
loop_
_entity_poly.entity_id
_entity_poly.type
_entity_poly.pdbx_seq_one_letter_code
_entity_poly.pdbx_strand_id
1 'polypeptide(L)'
;ACYRDYRFQTHEWKKHGLCAGTRDAQDYFQQVCNLANQPLAWMSSAGRDLTAQKEALLRAGYYIYFINRHTAEFQLSACKDCNGQWQLAAPSQFGRLCGCGTVWEVVWHWIWILMSTLKLMVVVVAYQMLVPLGLWATMKWKDIHLALTDVLCLYGYALACFIPGALLCIFAPCPIKWLIGLAVFASSAGHIMYNLFGLWQRNLEQKDLLMVSGAVLALHFLLSFLLFELYLV
;
A
#
# COMPACT_ATOMS: atom_id res chain seq x y z
N ALA A 1 5.98 7.90 32.56
CA ALA A 1 5.50 8.03 31.17
C ALA A 1 5.19 9.50 30.88
N CYS A 2 5.67 10.05 29.75
CA CYS A 2 5.43 11.43 29.33
C CYS A 2 3.96 11.65 28.89
N TYR A 3 3.27 10.58 28.50
CA TYR A 3 1.84 10.57 28.22
C TYR A 3 1.07 9.74 29.26
N ARG A 4 -0.06 10.27 29.74
CA ARG A 4 -0.96 9.60 30.70
C ARG A 4 -2.38 9.42 30.19
N ASP A 5 -2.76 10.14 29.13
CA ASP A 5 -4.07 10.01 28.51
C ASP A 5 -4.10 8.78 27.60
N TYR A 6 -4.96 7.81 27.94
CA TYR A 6 -5.12 6.56 27.20
C TYR A 6 -5.80 6.73 25.84
N ARG A 7 -6.77 7.66 25.72
CA ARG A 7 -7.45 7.94 24.45
C ARG A 7 -6.47 8.57 23.46
N PHE A 8 -5.66 9.51 23.94
CA PHE A 8 -4.58 10.11 23.17
C PHE A 8 -3.57 9.06 22.72
N GLN A 9 -3.04 8.25 23.64
CA GLN A 9 -2.10 7.18 23.29
C GLN A 9 -2.69 6.19 22.26
N THR A 10 -3.96 5.84 22.39
CA THR A 10 -4.62 4.96 21.40
C THR A 10 -4.72 5.63 20.03
N HIS A 11 -5.05 6.92 19.98
CA HIS A 11 -5.10 7.69 18.74
C HIS A 11 -3.72 7.77 18.08
N GLU A 12 -2.72 8.24 18.82
CA GLU A 12 -1.35 8.41 18.33
C GLU A 12 -0.74 7.10 17.85
N TRP A 13 -0.93 6.01 18.60
CA TRP A 13 -0.43 4.71 18.19
C TRP A 13 -1.08 4.23 16.88
N LYS A 14 -2.41 4.28 16.79
CA LYS A 14 -3.15 3.79 15.61
C LYS A 14 -2.93 4.66 14.37
N LYS A 15 -2.72 5.96 14.53
CA LYS A 15 -2.57 6.91 13.42
C LYS A 15 -1.13 7.08 12.97
N HIS A 16 -0.18 7.09 13.90
CA HIS A 16 1.20 7.47 13.63
C HIS A 16 2.19 6.36 14.00
N GLY A 17 2.03 5.74 15.17
CA GLY A 17 2.96 4.73 15.67
C GLY A 17 3.10 3.49 14.78
N LEU A 18 1.99 2.96 14.26
CA LEU A 18 2.00 1.80 13.35
C LEU A 18 2.85 2.01 12.09
N CYS A 19 2.98 3.25 11.63
CA CYS A 19 3.74 3.61 10.43
C CYS A 19 5.11 4.23 10.75
N ALA A 20 5.44 4.45 12.03
CA ALA A 20 6.71 5.05 12.45
C ALA A 20 7.89 4.06 12.42
N GLY A 21 7.64 2.78 12.14
CA GLY A 21 8.68 1.74 12.11
C GLY A 21 9.40 1.57 13.45
N THR A 22 8.69 1.81 14.56
CA THR A 22 9.05 1.48 15.94
C THR A 22 8.60 0.06 16.26
N ARG A 23 9.20 -0.60 17.27
CA ARG A 23 8.94 -2.04 17.53
C ARG A 23 7.52 -2.32 18.00
N ASP A 24 7.02 -1.48 18.91
CA ASP A 24 5.69 -1.58 19.50
C ASP A 24 5.26 -0.21 20.06
N ALA A 25 4.09 -0.17 20.71
CA ALA A 25 3.56 1.05 21.29
C ALA A 25 4.46 1.62 22.41
N GLN A 26 5.11 0.76 23.20
CA GLN A 26 6.00 1.20 24.27
C GLN A 26 7.25 1.85 23.71
N ASP A 27 7.87 1.22 22.71
CA ASP A 27 9.01 1.75 21.96
C ASP A 27 8.66 3.09 21.31
N TYR A 28 7.50 3.18 20.64
CA TYR A 28 7.02 4.44 20.05
C TYR A 28 6.93 5.57 21.06
N PHE A 29 6.18 5.36 22.16
CA PHE A 29 6.01 6.42 23.14
C PHE A 29 7.32 6.76 23.82
N GLN A 30 8.19 5.79 24.13
CA GLN A 30 9.49 6.07 24.73
C GLN A 30 10.36 6.95 23.81
N GLN A 31 10.40 6.66 22.52
CA GLN A 31 11.17 7.46 21.56
C GLN A 31 10.60 8.87 21.41
N VAL A 32 9.27 9.02 21.32
CA VAL A 32 8.62 10.35 21.30
C VAL A 32 8.93 11.14 22.58
N CYS A 33 8.90 10.49 23.75
CA CYS A 33 9.27 11.12 25.02
C CYS A 33 10.71 11.66 24.98
N ASN A 34 11.65 10.84 24.51
CA ASN A 34 13.07 11.18 24.44
C ASN A 34 13.31 12.36 23.50
N LEU A 35 12.66 12.36 22.33
CA LEU A 35 12.71 13.46 21.37
C LEU A 35 12.17 14.77 21.93
N ALA A 36 11.04 14.73 22.64
CA ALA A 36 10.35 15.92 23.12
C ALA A 36 11.04 16.57 24.33
N ASN A 37 11.79 15.81 25.13
CA ASN A 37 12.29 16.27 26.43
C ASN A 37 13.14 17.55 26.34
N GLN A 38 14.15 17.58 25.47
CA GLN A 38 15.05 18.73 25.33
C GLN A 38 14.36 19.96 24.69
N PRO A 39 13.63 19.86 23.56
CA PRO A 39 12.85 20.96 23.03
C PRO A 39 11.88 21.58 24.03
N LEU A 40 11.15 20.75 24.80
CA LEU A 40 10.23 21.22 25.83
C LEU A 40 10.95 22.03 26.93
N ALA A 41 12.15 21.63 27.32
CA ALA A 41 12.96 22.36 28.30
C ALA A 41 13.37 23.76 27.77
N TRP A 42 13.83 23.84 26.53
CA TRP A 42 14.16 25.13 25.88
C TRP A 42 12.95 26.05 25.79
N MET A 43 11.79 25.52 25.37
CA MET A 43 10.55 26.30 25.31
C MET A 43 10.11 26.78 26.69
N SER A 44 10.16 25.91 27.71
CA SER A 44 9.79 26.26 29.08
C SER A 44 10.65 27.41 29.62
N SER A 45 11.96 27.39 29.33
CA SER A 45 12.89 28.46 29.73
C SER A 45 12.62 29.81 29.07
N ALA A 46 11.96 29.82 27.90
CA ALA A 46 11.66 31.01 27.13
C ALA A 46 10.31 31.67 27.50
N GLY A 47 9.56 31.09 28.44
CA GLY A 47 8.24 31.56 28.83
C GLY A 47 7.11 31.07 27.91
N ARG A 48 5.95 31.73 27.93
CA ARG A 48 4.74 31.31 27.20
C ARG A 48 4.56 31.95 25.82
N ASP A 49 5.46 32.86 25.43
CA ASP A 49 5.39 33.53 24.14
C ASP A 49 5.94 32.62 23.02
N LEU A 50 5.13 32.38 21.99
CA LEU A 50 5.50 31.54 20.85
C LEU A 50 6.73 32.09 20.11
N THR A 51 6.90 33.41 20.05
CA THR A 51 8.07 34.00 19.38
C THR A 51 9.34 33.71 20.19
N ALA A 52 9.31 33.94 21.51
CA ALA A 52 10.42 33.63 22.40
C ALA A 52 10.80 32.13 22.38
N GLN A 53 9.80 31.24 22.39
CA GLN A 53 10.00 29.79 22.30
C GLN A 53 10.63 29.37 20.96
N LYS A 54 10.14 29.94 19.84
CA LYS A 54 10.72 29.72 18.51
C LYS A 54 12.20 30.10 18.50
N GLU A 55 12.54 31.30 18.99
CA GLU A 55 13.91 31.78 19.01
C GLU A 55 14.81 30.92 19.92
N ALA A 56 14.28 30.40 21.03
CA ALA A 56 15.00 29.46 21.88
C ALA A 56 15.31 28.14 21.17
N LEU A 57 14.33 27.56 20.45
CA LEU A 57 14.52 26.34 19.67
C LEU A 57 15.53 26.54 18.54
N LEU A 58 15.46 27.66 17.81
CA LEU A 58 16.40 27.96 16.73
C LEU A 58 17.83 28.16 17.26
N ARG A 59 18.00 28.88 18.38
CA ARG A 59 19.31 29.02 19.03
C ARG A 59 19.88 27.69 19.53
N ALA A 60 19.02 26.77 19.95
CA ALA A 60 19.39 25.41 20.34
C ALA A 60 19.68 24.48 19.15
N GLY A 61 19.56 24.97 17.91
CA GLY A 61 19.89 24.24 16.69
C GLY A 61 18.77 23.34 16.15
N TYR A 62 17.54 23.47 16.65
CA TYR A 62 16.41 22.68 16.14
C TYR A 62 15.89 23.22 14.81
N TYR A 63 15.57 22.30 13.90
CA TYR A 63 14.88 22.61 12.67
C TYR A 63 13.36 22.61 12.90
N ILE A 64 12.74 23.79 12.81
CA ILE A 64 11.29 23.95 12.90
C ILE A 64 10.72 23.83 11.49
N TYR A 65 10.00 22.73 11.23
CA TYR A 65 9.32 22.50 9.95
C TYR A 65 8.07 23.37 9.81
N PHE A 66 7.28 23.46 10.88
CA PHE A 66 6.01 24.17 10.86
C PHE A 66 5.66 24.72 12.25
N ILE A 67 4.94 25.84 12.27
CA ILE A 67 4.42 26.48 13.48
C ILE A 67 2.92 26.61 13.32
N ASN A 68 2.15 25.90 14.16
CA ASN A 68 0.70 26.04 14.20
C ASN A 68 0.32 27.12 15.23
N ARG A 69 -0.04 28.31 14.75
CA ARG A 69 -0.45 29.42 15.63
C ARG A 69 -1.81 29.20 16.28
N HIS A 70 -2.66 28.34 15.72
CA HIS A 70 -4.01 28.08 16.25
C HIS A 70 -3.97 27.17 17.48
N THR A 71 -3.09 26.16 17.46
CA THR A 71 -2.91 25.20 18.57
C THR A 71 -1.69 25.51 19.43
N ALA A 72 -0.89 26.53 19.06
CA ALA A 72 0.37 26.89 19.72
C ALA A 72 1.38 25.72 19.74
N GLU A 73 1.60 25.10 18.59
CA GLU A 73 2.46 23.93 18.44
C GLU A 73 3.64 24.17 17.49
N PHE A 74 4.80 23.61 17.84
CA PHE A 74 5.96 23.51 16.95
C PHE A 74 6.09 22.08 16.42
N GLN A 75 6.23 21.95 15.11
CA GLN A 75 6.56 20.68 14.48
C GLN A 75 8.03 20.69 14.10
N LEU A 76 8.79 19.78 14.70
CA LEU A 76 10.21 19.59 14.43
C LEU A 76 10.41 18.42 13.47
N SER A 77 11.36 18.54 12.56
CA SER A 77 11.71 17.42 11.69
C SER A 77 12.48 16.34 12.47
N ALA A 78 12.11 15.09 12.25
CA ALA A 78 12.77 13.93 12.83
C ALA A 78 13.02 12.88 11.75
N CYS A 79 14.07 12.08 11.94
CA CYS A 79 14.33 10.90 11.13
C CYS A 79 14.82 9.77 12.01
N LYS A 80 14.71 8.54 11.52
CA LYS A 80 15.12 7.33 12.22
C LYS A 80 16.46 6.84 11.70
N ASP A 81 17.40 6.56 12.60
CA ASP A 81 18.69 5.98 12.26
C ASP A 81 18.60 4.46 11.99
N CYS A 82 19.76 3.84 11.72
CA CYS A 82 19.85 2.43 11.33
C CYS A 82 19.68 1.47 12.49
N ASN A 83 19.79 1.97 13.71
CA ASN A 83 19.53 1.23 14.93
C ASN A 83 18.07 1.37 15.36
N GLY A 84 17.22 1.99 14.52
CA GLY A 84 15.82 2.22 14.80
C GLY A 84 15.58 3.35 15.81
N GLN A 85 16.58 4.20 16.07
CA GLN A 85 16.48 5.34 16.97
C GLN A 85 16.05 6.60 16.22
N TRP A 86 14.93 7.18 16.63
CA TRP A 86 14.46 8.45 16.15
C TRP A 86 15.28 9.60 16.74
N GLN A 87 15.61 10.58 15.91
CA GLN A 87 16.36 11.77 16.28
C GLN A 87 15.84 13.02 15.55
N LEU A 88 15.93 14.17 16.21
CA LEU A 88 15.61 15.46 15.60
C LEU A 88 16.76 15.90 14.69
N ALA A 89 16.44 16.23 13.44
CA ALA A 89 17.43 16.65 12.46
C ALA A 89 16.79 17.51 11.37
N ALA A 90 17.57 18.37 10.72
CA ALA A 90 17.12 19.05 9.52
C ALA A 90 17.01 18.04 8.35
N PRO A 91 16.04 18.18 7.42
CA PRO A 91 15.93 17.31 6.25
C PRO A 91 17.22 17.20 5.42
N SER A 92 18.00 18.28 5.36
CA SER A 92 19.32 18.31 4.68
C SER A 92 20.35 17.36 5.28
N GLN A 93 20.15 16.91 6.52
CA GLN A 93 21.05 16.01 7.24
C GLN A 93 20.56 14.57 7.25
N PHE A 94 19.33 14.29 6.77
CA PHE A 94 18.73 12.97 6.83
C PHE A 94 19.58 11.91 6.14
N GLY A 95 20.14 12.20 4.96
CA GLY A 95 20.99 11.23 4.25
C GLY A 95 22.22 10.81 5.04
N ARG A 96 22.79 11.70 5.86
CA ARG A 96 23.97 11.41 6.68
C ARG A 96 23.61 10.75 8.01
N LEU A 97 22.55 11.23 8.66
CA LEU A 97 22.18 10.84 10.03
C LEU A 97 21.24 9.62 10.07
N CYS A 98 20.45 9.44 9.02
CA CYS A 98 19.35 8.48 8.94
C CYS A 98 19.36 7.68 7.61
N GLY A 99 20.36 7.90 6.75
CA GLY A 99 20.56 7.15 5.54
C GLY A 99 21.12 5.77 5.86
N CYS A 100 20.22 4.80 5.95
CA CYS A 100 20.58 3.40 6.16
C CYS A 100 20.61 2.71 4.82
N GLY A 101 21.81 2.65 4.29
CA GLY A 101 22.10 1.89 3.10
C GLY A 101 23.59 1.85 2.91
N THR A 102 24.21 0.72 3.21
CA THR A 102 25.41 0.37 2.43
C THR A 102 24.99 0.28 0.96
N VAL A 103 25.90 0.48 0.00
CA VAL A 103 25.60 0.26 -1.43
C VAL A 103 24.91 -1.11 -1.60
N TRP A 104 25.29 -2.10 -0.80
CA TRP A 104 24.68 -3.43 -0.78
C TRP A 104 23.22 -3.45 -0.34
N GLU A 105 22.81 -2.74 0.71
CA GLU A 105 21.39 -2.70 1.13
C GLU A 105 20.49 -2.01 0.10
N VAL A 106 20.99 -0.92 -0.51
CA VAL A 106 20.29 -0.26 -1.62
C VAL A 106 20.16 -1.22 -2.80
N VAL A 107 21.25 -1.91 -3.17
CA VAL A 107 21.24 -2.92 -4.24
C VAL A 107 20.28 -4.07 -3.92
N TRP A 108 20.27 -4.59 -2.69
CA TRP A 108 19.35 -5.65 -2.27
C TRP A 108 17.89 -5.20 -2.27
N HIS A 109 17.60 -3.96 -1.91
CA HIS A 109 16.26 -3.40 -2.01
C HIS A 109 15.78 -3.32 -3.46
N TRP A 110 16.64 -2.86 -4.38
CA TRP A 110 16.33 -2.86 -5.82
C TRP A 110 16.18 -4.27 -6.39
N ILE A 111 17.03 -5.22 -5.98
CA ILE A 111 16.89 -6.62 -6.36
C ILE A 111 15.57 -7.19 -5.86
N TRP A 112 15.17 -6.88 -4.61
CA TRP A 112 13.90 -7.34 -4.06
C TRP A 112 12.70 -6.75 -4.82
N ILE A 113 12.72 -5.45 -5.14
CA ILE A 113 11.69 -4.82 -5.99
C ILE A 113 11.63 -5.50 -7.36
N LEU A 114 12.78 -5.75 -7.99
CA LEU A 114 12.87 -6.44 -9.28
C LEU A 114 12.31 -7.86 -9.20
N MET A 115 12.68 -8.63 -8.18
CA MET A 115 12.19 -9.99 -8.00
C MET A 115 10.69 -10.05 -7.72
N SER A 116 10.16 -9.12 -6.92
CA SER A 116 8.72 -9.02 -6.66
C SER A 116 7.96 -8.67 -7.94
N THR A 117 8.38 -7.63 -8.66
CA THR A 117 7.77 -7.27 -9.96
C THR A 117 7.84 -8.39 -11.00
N LEU A 118 8.94 -9.14 -11.06
CA LEU A 118 9.05 -10.32 -11.92
C LEU A 118 8.02 -11.41 -11.57
N LYS A 119 7.86 -11.73 -10.28
CA LYS A 119 6.86 -12.72 -9.83
C LYS A 119 5.45 -12.31 -10.26
N LEU A 120 5.12 -11.03 -10.13
CA LEU A 120 3.83 -10.48 -10.57
C LEU A 120 3.61 -10.70 -12.07
N MET A 121 4.60 -10.32 -12.89
CA MET A 121 4.50 -10.47 -14.34
C MET A 121 4.31 -11.93 -14.74
N VAL A 122 5.02 -12.86 -14.10
CA VAL A 122 4.86 -14.30 -14.35
C VAL A 122 3.44 -14.76 -14.03
N VAL A 123 2.88 -14.38 -12.88
CA VAL A 123 1.52 -14.76 -12.49
C VAL A 123 0.47 -14.21 -13.48
N VAL A 124 0.57 -12.92 -13.83
CA VAL A 124 -0.37 -12.26 -14.75
C VAL A 124 -0.28 -12.85 -16.15
N VAL A 125 0.93 -13.06 -16.68
CA VAL A 125 1.13 -13.64 -18.01
C VAL A 125 0.66 -15.09 -18.04
N ALA A 126 0.98 -15.89 -17.01
CA ALA A 126 0.52 -17.27 -16.91
C ALA A 126 -1.01 -17.34 -16.88
N TYR A 127 -1.66 -16.48 -16.09
CA TYR A 127 -3.11 -16.37 -16.06
C TYR A 127 -3.70 -16.01 -17.43
N GLN A 128 -3.16 -14.96 -18.06
CA GLN A 128 -3.60 -14.43 -19.35
C GLN A 128 -3.43 -15.42 -20.50
N MET A 129 -2.51 -16.38 -20.38
CA MET A 129 -2.30 -17.39 -21.42
C MET A 129 -3.06 -18.69 -21.11
N LEU A 130 -2.90 -19.22 -19.91
CA LEU A 130 -3.40 -20.55 -19.56
C LEU A 130 -4.92 -20.59 -19.40
N VAL A 131 -5.54 -19.55 -18.81
CA VAL A 131 -6.99 -19.56 -18.59
C VAL A 131 -7.77 -19.41 -19.91
N PRO A 132 -7.45 -18.44 -20.80
CA PRO A 132 -8.07 -18.36 -22.11
C PRO A 132 -7.84 -19.61 -22.97
N LEU A 133 -6.64 -20.20 -22.92
CA LEU A 133 -6.34 -21.43 -23.65
C LEU A 133 -7.22 -22.60 -23.16
N GLY A 134 -7.35 -22.79 -21.85
CA GLY A 134 -8.18 -23.83 -21.27
C GLY A 134 -9.67 -23.65 -21.57
N LEU A 135 -10.14 -22.40 -21.51
CA LEU A 135 -11.51 -22.04 -21.89
C LEU A 135 -11.76 -22.29 -23.38
N TRP A 136 -10.88 -21.82 -24.25
CA TRP A 136 -10.94 -22.06 -25.69
C TRP A 136 -10.95 -23.55 -26.01
N ALA A 137 -10.05 -24.34 -25.41
CA ALA A 137 -9.99 -25.78 -25.63
C ALA A 137 -11.30 -26.47 -25.21
N THR A 138 -11.91 -26.03 -24.10
CA THR A 138 -13.20 -26.52 -23.62
C THR A 138 -14.33 -26.18 -24.61
N MET A 139 -14.37 -24.94 -25.11
CA MET A 139 -15.34 -24.54 -26.14
C MET A 139 -15.15 -25.31 -27.44
N LYS A 140 -13.89 -25.52 -27.85
CA LYS A 140 -13.54 -26.30 -29.04
C LYS A 140 -13.96 -27.76 -28.92
N TRP A 141 -13.80 -28.38 -27.74
CA TRP A 141 -14.28 -29.75 -27.49
C TRP A 141 -15.81 -29.82 -27.66
N LYS A 142 -16.53 -28.82 -27.16
CA LYS A 142 -18.00 -28.74 -27.24
C LYS A 142 -18.52 -28.28 -28.62
N ASP A 143 -17.66 -28.20 -29.63
CA ASP A 143 -17.97 -27.70 -30.98
C ASP A 143 -18.55 -26.26 -31.02
N ILE A 144 -18.21 -25.45 -30.00
CA ILE A 144 -18.59 -24.04 -29.92
C ILE A 144 -17.52 -23.20 -30.62
N HIS A 145 -17.94 -22.43 -31.62
CA HIS A 145 -17.07 -21.56 -32.39
C HIS A 145 -16.68 -20.32 -31.58
N LEU A 146 -15.46 -20.32 -31.06
CA LEU A 146 -14.84 -19.21 -30.34
C LEU A 146 -13.37 -19.15 -30.75
N ALA A 147 -12.91 -18.03 -31.31
CA ALA A 147 -11.52 -17.90 -31.73
C ALA A 147 -10.62 -17.69 -30.50
N LEU A 148 -9.46 -18.35 -30.46
CA LEU A 148 -8.51 -18.23 -29.35
C LEU A 148 -8.06 -16.77 -29.15
N THR A 149 -7.85 -16.05 -30.24
CA THR A 149 -7.48 -14.62 -30.23
C THR A 149 -8.54 -13.77 -29.54
N ASP A 150 -9.82 -14.06 -29.74
CA ASP A 150 -10.91 -13.28 -29.13
C ASP A 150 -10.92 -13.47 -27.61
N VAL A 151 -10.71 -14.70 -27.14
CA VAL A 151 -10.64 -15.00 -25.69
C VAL A 151 -9.40 -14.38 -25.05
N LEU A 152 -8.24 -14.47 -25.72
CA LEU A 152 -7.01 -13.84 -25.25
C LEU A 152 -7.18 -12.32 -25.14
N CYS A 153 -7.68 -11.66 -26.18
CA CYS A 153 -7.94 -10.23 -26.17
C CYS A 153 -8.93 -9.84 -25.08
N LEU A 154 -10.04 -10.57 -24.94
CA LEU A 154 -11.05 -10.32 -23.91
C LEU A 154 -10.45 -10.33 -22.50
N TYR A 155 -9.64 -11.35 -22.18
CA TYR A 155 -8.98 -11.41 -20.88
C TYR A 155 -7.97 -10.28 -20.69
N GLY A 156 -7.26 -9.87 -21.75
CA GLY A 156 -6.33 -8.74 -21.70
C GLY A 156 -7.04 -7.43 -21.39
N TYR A 157 -8.19 -7.18 -22.03
CA TYR A 157 -9.02 -6.00 -21.75
C TYR A 157 -9.63 -6.03 -20.36
N ALA A 158 -10.04 -7.20 -19.87
CA ALA A 158 -10.56 -7.36 -18.51
C ALA A 158 -9.51 -6.91 -17.46
N LEU A 159 -8.25 -7.32 -17.64
CA LEU A 159 -7.16 -6.96 -16.73
C LEU A 159 -6.77 -5.47 -16.75
N ALA A 160 -7.17 -4.71 -17.78
CA ALA A 160 -6.77 -3.30 -17.91
C ALA A 160 -7.25 -2.43 -16.74
N CYS A 161 -8.38 -2.76 -16.10
CA CYS A 161 -8.92 -1.98 -14.97
C CYS A 161 -8.09 -2.13 -13.68
N PHE A 162 -7.18 -3.12 -13.60
CA PHE A 162 -6.25 -3.24 -12.48
C PHE A 162 -5.20 -2.14 -12.48
N ILE A 163 -4.87 -1.55 -13.64
CA ILE A 163 -3.90 -0.45 -13.75
C ILE A 163 -4.39 0.80 -12.99
N PRO A 164 -5.55 1.41 -13.32
CA PRO A 164 -6.06 2.54 -12.56
C PRO A 164 -6.42 2.16 -11.11
N GLY A 165 -6.87 0.92 -10.86
CA GLY A 165 -7.10 0.43 -9.50
C GLY A 165 -5.84 0.46 -8.62
N ALA A 166 -4.72 -0.02 -9.16
CA ALA A 166 -3.43 0.03 -8.47
C ALA A 166 -2.96 1.47 -8.21
N LEU A 167 -3.13 2.38 -9.18
CA LEU A 167 -2.79 3.80 -9.01
C LEU A 167 -3.61 4.47 -7.90
N LEU A 168 -4.91 4.15 -7.78
CA LEU A 168 -5.75 4.66 -6.69
C LEU A 168 -5.29 4.14 -5.32
N CYS A 169 -4.83 2.88 -5.26
CA CYS A 169 -4.36 2.28 -4.02
C CYS A 169 -3.06 2.88 -3.48
N ILE A 170 -2.28 3.62 -4.28
CA ILE A 170 -1.06 4.33 -3.82
C ILE A 170 -1.41 5.32 -2.70
N PHE A 171 -2.55 5.99 -2.78
CA PHE A 171 -2.96 7.04 -1.85
C PHE A 171 -4.07 6.60 -0.88
N ALA A 172 -4.60 5.39 -1.04
CA ALA A 172 -5.74 4.91 -0.28
C ALA A 172 -5.33 4.34 1.09
N PRO A 173 -6.07 4.64 2.17
CA PRO A 173 -5.90 3.97 3.46
C PRO A 173 -6.32 2.49 3.36
N CYS A 174 -5.82 1.64 4.28
CA CYS A 174 -5.98 0.18 4.24
C CYS A 174 -7.43 -0.31 3.96
N PRO A 175 -8.49 0.20 4.63
CA PRO A 175 -9.85 -0.26 4.34
C PRO A 175 -10.35 0.09 2.93
N ILE A 176 -9.90 1.22 2.37
CA ILE A 176 -10.33 1.68 1.05
C ILE A 176 -9.67 0.85 -0.06
N LYS A 177 -8.44 0.35 0.17
CA LYS A 177 -7.78 -0.55 -0.80
C LYS A 177 -8.60 -1.80 -1.07
N TRP A 178 -9.20 -2.40 -0.04
CA TRP A 178 -10.07 -3.58 -0.20
C TRP A 178 -11.35 -3.27 -1.00
N LEU A 179 -11.93 -2.08 -0.82
CA LEU A 179 -13.07 -1.64 -1.62
C LEU A 179 -12.69 -1.42 -3.08
N ILE A 180 -11.52 -0.82 -3.34
CA ILE A 180 -10.98 -0.69 -4.70
C ILE A 180 -10.76 -2.07 -5.31
N GLY A 181 -10.20 -3.02 -4.57
CA GLY A 181 -9.98 -4.39 -5.06
C GLY A 181 -11.26 -5.14 -5.40
N LEU A 182 -12.29 -5.00 -4.57
CA LEU A 182 -13.60 -5.58 -4.87
C LEU A 182 -14.20 -4.95 -6.15
N ALA A 183 -14.09 -3.63 -6.31
CA ALA A 183 -14.60 -2.93 -7.48
C ALA A 183 -13.86 -3.32 -8.77
N VAL A 184 -12.53 -3.44 -8.72
CA VAL A 184 -11.69 -3.88 -9.84
C VAL A 184 -12.02 -5.33 -10.23
N PHE A 185 -12.09 -6.23 -9.25
CA PHE A 185 -12.52 -7.62 -9.48
C PHE A 185 -13.91 -7.68 -10.13
N ALA A 186 -14.90 -6.98 -9.57
CA ALA A 186 -16.27 -7.00 -10.08
C ALA A 186 -16.35 -6.44 -11.51
N SER A 187 -15.61 -5.35 -11.80
CA SER A 187 -15.54 -4.77 -13.15
C SER A 187 -14.91 -5.74 -14.15
N SER A 188 -13.76 -6.33 -13.81
CA SER A 188 -13.03 -7.23 -14.69
C SER A 188 -13.76 -8.56 -14.92
N ALA A 189 -14.23 -9.19 -13.84
CA ALA A 189 -15.03 -10.42 -13.92
C ALA A 189 -16.35 -10.17 -14.66
N GLY A 190 -17.01 -9.05 -14.38
CA GLY A 190 -18.22 -8.62 -15.07
C GLY A 190 -18.01 -8.45 -16.57
N HIS A 191 -16.86 -7.89 -16.99
CA HIS A 191 -16.52 -7.76 -18.41
C HIS A 191 -16.41 -9.13 -19.11
N ILE A 192 -15.73 -10.10 -18.51
CA ILE A 192 -15.62 -11.47 -19.07
C ILE A 192 -16.99 -12.13 -19.16
N MET A 193 -17.77 -12.07 -18.06
CA MET A 193 -19.10 -12.68 -18.00
C MET A 193 -20.05 -12.04 -19.02
N TYR A 194 -20.10 -10.73 -19.12
CA TYR A 194 -20.98 -10.02 -20.05
C TYR A 194 -20.74 -10.43 -21.51
N ASN A 195 -19.48 -10.60 -21.91
CA ASN A 195 -19.12 -10.92 -23.29
C ASN A 195 -19.32 -12.41 -23.64
N LEU A 196 -19.17 -13.33 -22.69
CA LEU A 196 -19.22 -14.78 -22.98
C LEU A 196 -20.53 -15.45 -22.57
N PHE A 197 -21.25 -14.89 -21.60
CA PHE A 197 -22.43 -15.54 -21.02
C PHE A 197 -23.53 -15.78 -22.06
N GLY A 198 -23.78 -14.84 -22.97
CA GLY A 198 -24.77 -15.02 -24.03
C GLY A 198 -24.40 -16.12 -25.04
N LEU A 199 -23.10 -16.37 -25.27
CA LEU A 199 -22.65 -17.51 -26.07
C LEU A 199 -22.86 -18.82 -25.30
N TRP A 200 -22.43 -18.86 -24.05
CA TRP A 200 -22.55 -20.04 -23.19
C TRP A 200 -23.99 -20.44 -22.94
N GLN A 201 -24.87 -19.50 -22.61
CA GLN A 201 -26.28 -19.76 -22.32
C GLN A 201 -27.01 -20.40 -23.51
N ARG A 202 -26.60 -20.10 -24.74
CA ARG A 202 -27.20 -20.64 -25.96
C ARG A 202 -26.67 -22.02 -26.36
N ASN A 203 -25.45 -22.37 -25.96
CA ASN A 203 -24.74 -23.54 -26.49
C ASN A 203 -24.34 -24.57 -25.42
N LEU A 204 -24.35 -24.22 -24.13
CA LEU A 204 -24.02 -25.12 -23.03
C LEU A 204 -25.28 -25.60 -22.31
N GLU A 205 -25.25 -26.87 -21.87
CA GLU A 205 -26.21 -27.36 -20.89
C GLU A 205 -26.08 -26.59 -19.57
N GLN A 206 -27.16 -26.54 -18.78
CA GLN A 206 -27.17 -25.80 -17.51
C GLN A 206 -26.01 -26.18 -16.57
N LYS A 207 -25.67 -27.47 -16.49
CA LYS A 207 -24.55 -27.96 -15.66
C LYS A 207 -23.20 -27.40 -16.14
N ASP A 208 -22.98 -27.38 -17.46
CA ASP A 208 -21.74 -26.93 -18.08
C ASP A 208 -21.63 -25.40 -17.98
N LEU A 209 -22.75 -24.69 -18.18
CA LEU A 209 -22.84 -23.24 -17.99
C LEU A 209 -22.43 -22.84 -16.57
N LEU A 210 -22.97 -23.52 -15.56
CA LEU A 210 -22.64 -23.26 -14.15
C LEU A 210 -21.18 -23.59 -13.85
N MET A 211 -20.68 -24.73 -14.35
CA MET A 211 -19.30 -25.16 -14.15
C MET A 211 -18.30 -24.18 -14.77
N VAL A 212 -18.49 -23.81 -16.04
CA VAL A 212 -17.60 -22.88 -16.77
C VAL A 212 -17.64 -21.49 -16.13
N SER A 213 -18.83 -20.96 -15.84
CA SER A 213 -18.98 -19.65 -15.20
C SER A 213 -18.33 -19.63 -13.82
N GLY A 214 -18.56 -20.68 -13.01
CA GLY A 214 -17.97 -20.81 -11.68
C GLY A 214 -16.45 -20.89 -11.72
N ALA A 215 -15.88 -21.69 -12.64
CA ALA A 215 -14.44 -21.81 -12.79
C ALA A 215 -13.79 -20.48 -13.21
N VAL A 216 -14.39 -19.76 -14.16
CA VAL A 216 -13.91 -18.44 -14.61
C VAL A 216 -13.93 -17.44 -13.45
N LEU A 217 -15.04 -17.35 -12.72
CA LEU A 217 -15.17 -16.45 -11.57
C LEU A 217 -14.18 -16.80 -10.45
N ALA A 218 -14.02 -18.10 -10.13
CA ALA A 218 -13.11 -18.55 -9.08
C ALA A 218 -11.64 -18.27 -9.42
N LEU A 219 -11.21 -18.56 -10.64
CA LEU A 219 -9.84 -18.28 -11.09
C LEU A 219 -9.57 -16.77 -11.16
N HIS A 220 -10.55 -15.99 -11.61
CA HIS A 220 -10.42 -14.53 -11.67
C HIS A 220 -10.40 -13.88 -10.28
N PHE A 221 -11.21 -14.40 -9.35
CA PHE A 221 -11.17 -14.01 -7.94
C PHE A 221 -9.82 -14.35 -7.31
N LEU A 222 -9.31 -15.57 -7.52
CA LEU A 222 -8.02 -16.00 -7.00
C LEU A 222 -6.89 -15.10 -7.51
N LEU A 223 -6.86 -14.79 -8.81
CA LEU A 223 -5.90 -13.83 -9.35
C LEU A 223 -6.05 -12.48 -8.64
N SER A 224 -7.27 -11.94 -8.58
CA SER A 224 -7.53 -10.63 -7.98
C SER A 224 -7.09 -10.57 -6.53
N PHE A 225 -7.39 -11.62 -5.76
CA PHE A 225 -6.98 -11.75 -4.37
C PHE A 225 -5.45 -11.80 -4.24
N LEU A 226 -4.76 -12.61 -5.05
CA LEU A 226 -3.30 -12.68 -5.04
C LEU A 226 -2.65 -11.33 -5.41
N LEU A 227 -3.21 -10.61 -6.38
CA LEU A 227 -2.73 -9.28 -6.78
C LEU A 227 -2.88 -8.26 -5.64
N PHE A 228 -3.97 -8.33 -4.87
CA PHE A 228 -4.21 -7.41 -3.75
C PHE A 228 -3.42 -7.77 -2.50
N GLU A 229 -3.39 -9.04 -2.11
CA GLU A 229 -2.68 -9.53 -0.91
C GLU A 229 -1.17 -9.36 -1.02
N LEU A 230 -0.58 -9.60 -2.20
CA LEU A 230 0.89 -9.57 -2.35
C LEU A 230 1.47 -8.17 -2.54
N TYR A 231 0.66 -7.16 -2.89
CA TYR A 231 1.20 -5.86 -3.35
C TYR A 231 0.55 -4.62 -2.73
N LEU A 232 -0.66 -4.71 -2.20
CA LEU A 232 -1.39 -3.53 -1.73
C LEU A 232 -1.63 -3.54 -0.21
N VAL A 233 -1.43 -4.66 0.46
CA VAL A 233 -1.44 -4.86 1.91
C VAL A 233 -0.03 -5.11 2.40
#